data_AF-A0A6B8MAB3-F1
#
_entry.id   AF-A0A6B8MAB3-F1
#
_cell.length_a   1.000
_cell.length_b   1.000
_cell.length_c   1.000
_cell.angle_alpha   90.00
_cell.angle_beta   90.00
_cell.angle_gamma   90.00
#
_symmetry.space_group_name_H-M   'P 1'
#
loop_
_entity.id
_entity.type
_entity.pdbx_description
1 polymer ?
#
loop_
_entity_poly.entity_id
_entity_poly.type
_entity_poly.pdbx_seq_one_letter_code
_entity_poly.pdbx_strand_id
1 'polypeptide(L)'
;MEDFLGAIERDDAAPADPALRALWLDARGEWDLAHKCVDQLSTPDAMWVHAYLHRKEGDAWNADYWYRRAGRPPHRGRLGEEWREIAEALLEKGLA
;
A
#
# COMPACT_ATOMS: atom_id res chain seq x y z
N MET A 1 -16.97 -5.58 2.34
CA MET A 1 -15.60 -5.38 2.86
C MET A 1 -14.73 -6.58 2.49
N GLU A 2 -15.03 -7.78 3.00
CA GLU A 2 -14.26 -9.02 2.69
C GLU A 2 -14.22 -9.38 1.20
N ASP A 3 -15.32 -9.17 0.48
CA ASP A 3 -15.44 -9.53 -0.95
C ASP A 3 -14.60 -8.62 -1.88
N PHE A 4 -14.25 -7.41 -1.42
CA PHE A 4 -13.59 -6.39 -2.25
C PHE A 4 -12.06 -6.39 -2.10
N LEU A 5 -11.54 -6.76 -0.93
CA LEU A 5 -10.11 -7.07 -0.77
C LEU A 5 -9.73 -8.28 -1.64
N GLY A 6 -10.58 -9.30 -1.66
CA GLY A 6 -10.46 -10.43 -2.58
C GLY A 6 -10.59 -10.02 -4.06
N ALA A 7 -11.32 -8.94 -4.37
CA ALA A 7 -11.37 -8.39 -5.72
C ALA A 7 -10.06 -7.70 -6.11
N ILE A 8 -9.38 -6.96 -5.23
CA ILE A 8 -8.02 -6.44 -5.54
C ILE A 8 -7.06 -7.60 -5.87
N GLU A 9 -7.18 -8.73 -5.17
CA GLU A 9 -6.36 -9.92 -5.43
C GLU A 9 -6.77 -10.67 -6.72
N ARG A 10 -8.04 -10.61 -7.14
CA ARG A 10 -8.60 -11.44 -8.24
C ARG A 10 -8.94 -10.68 -9.53
N ASP A 11 -9.16 -9.38 -9.47
CA ASP A 11 -9.59 -8.55 -10.58
C ASP A 11 -8.40 -8.26 -11.51
N ASP A 12 -8.58 -8.48 -12.81
CA ASP A 12 -7.57 -8.27 -13.84
C ASP A 12 -7.34 -6.77 -14.12
N ALA A 13 -8.30 -5.90 -13.75
CA ALA A 13 -8.17 -4.46 -13.99
C ALA A 13 -7.40 -3.76 -12.86
N ALA A 14 -6.21 -3.22 -13.20
CA ALA A 14 -5.40 -2.47 -12.25
C ALA A 14 -6.12 -1.16 -11.81
N PRO A 15 -6.22 -0.87 -10.49
CA PRO A 15 -6.83 0.36 -9.96
C PRO A 15 -6.23 1.62 -10.59
N ALA A 16 -7.03 2.67 -10.78
CA ALA A 16 -6.53 3.94 -11.35
C ALA A 16 -5.70 4.75 -10.34
N ASP A 17 -6.06 4.69 -9.05
CA ASP A 17 -5.29 5.32 -7.98
C ASP A 17 -3.91 4.66 -7.82
N PRO A 18 -2.81 5.41 -7.84
CA PRO A 18 -1.46 4.83 -7.76
C PRO A 18 -1.17 4.06 -6.47
N ALA A 19 -1.73 4.47 -5.32
CA ALA A 19 -1.48 3.80 -4.04
C ALA A 19 -2.22 2.45 -4.00
N LEU A 20 -3.49 2.41 -4.44
CA LEU A 20 -4.22 1.14 -4.62
C LEU A 20 -3.58 0.25 -5.68
N ARG A 21 -3.07 0.82 -6.78
CA ARG A 21 -2.37 0.07 -7.82
C ARG A 21 -1.08 -0.57 -7.29
N ALA A 22 -0.34 0.12 -6.43
CA ALA A 22 0.84 -0.44 -5.79
C ALA A 22 0.49 -1.65 -4.91
N LEU A 23 -0.56 -1.58 -4.10
CA LEU A 23 -1.02 -2.72 -3.30
C LEU A 23 -1.51 -3.90 -4.17
N TRP A 24 -2.20 -3.60 -5.28
CA TRP A 24 -2.65 -4.61 -6.26
C TRP A 24 -1.47 -5.33 -6.92
N LEU A 25 -0.39 -4.61 -7.26
CA LEU A 25 0.86 -5.19 -7.78
C LEU A 25 1.59 -6.01 -6.70
N ASP A 26 1.66 -5.49 -5.48
CA ASP A 26 2.29 -6.18 -4.34
C ASP A 26 1.66 -7.54 -4.05
N ALA A 27 0.32 -7.63 -4.12
CA ALA A 27 -0.42 -8.88 -3.94
C ALA A 27 -0.11 -9.93 -5.02
N ARG A 28 0.35 -9.50 -6.19
CA ARG A 28 0.76 -10.36 -7.32
C ARG A 28 2.25 -10.70 -7.30
N GLY A 29 2.99 -10.22 -6.31
CA GLY A 29 4.45 -10.41 -6.22
C GLY A 29 5.25 -9.45 -7.11
N GLU A 30 4.61 -8.46 -7.73
CA GLU A 30 5.23 -7.48 -8.63
C GLU A 30 5.80 -6.28 -7.85
N TRP A 31 6.69 -6.56 -6.90
CA TRP A 31 7.20 -5.58 -5.93
C TRP A 31 7.90 -4.37 -6.59
N ASP A 32 8.73 -4.57 -7.61
CA ASP A 32 9.40 -3.47 -8.33
C ASP A 32 8.39 -2.53 -9.01
N LEU A 33 7.32 -3.10 -9.57
CA LEU A 33 6.26 -2.30 -10.21
C LEU A 33 5.43 -1.58 -9.14
N ALA A 34 5.18 -2.22 -8.00
CA ALA A 34 4.50 -1.60 -6.86
C ALA A 34 5.25 -0.36 -6.37
N HIS A 35 6.57 -0.45 -6.18
CA HIS A 35 7.40 0.70 -5.80
C HIS A 35 7.31 1.83 -6.82
N LYS A 36 7.44 1.54 -8.12
CA LYS A 36 7.37 2.57 -9.18
C LYS A 36 6.06 3.36 -9.18
N CYS A 37 4.95 2.76 -8.75
CA CYS A 37 3.66 3.47 -8.68
C CYS A 37 3.66 4.59 -7.64
N VAL A 38 4.44 4.47 -6.56
CA VAL A 38 4.43 5.42 -5.42
C VAL A 38 5.74 6.19 -5.25
N ASP A 39 6.81 5.79 -5.92
CA ASP A 39 8.17 6.30 -5.75
C ASP A 39 8.29 7.83 -5.86
N GLN A 40 7.61 8.42 -6.85
CA GLN A 40 7.67 9.86 -7.12
C GLN A 40 6.52 10.65 -6.48
N LEU A 41 5.64 9.99 -5.73
CA LEU A 41 4.45 10.61 -5.17
C LEU A 41 4.67 11.05 -3.73
N SER A 42 4.22 12.27 -3.44
CA SER A 42 4.33 12.87 -2.11
C SER A 42 3.00 12.98 -1.37
N THR A 43 1.99 12.22 -1.81
CA THR A 43 0.69 12.19 -1.12
C THR A 43 0.79 11.32 0.13
N PRO A 44 0.05 11.62 1.21
CA PRO A 44 0.09 10.80 2.43
C PRO A 44 -0.22 9.31 2.17
N ASP A 45 -1.13 9.04 1.25
CA ASP A 45 -1.56 7.69 0.90
C ASP A 45 -0.48 6.91 0.13
N ALA A 46 0.18 7.54 -0.85
CA ALA A 46 1.30 6.92 -1.57
C ALA A 46 2.50 6.67 -0.64
N MET A 47 2.81 7.63 0.24
CA MET A 47 3.88 7.49 1.22
C MET A 47 3.59 6.38 2.23
N TRP A 48 2.33 6.16 2.61
CA TRP A 48 1.96 5.08 3.51
C TRP A 48 2.17 3.71 2.87
N VAL A 49 1.77 3.55 1.60
CA VAL A 49 2.07 2.32 0.83
C VAL A 49 3.57 2.14 0.65
N HIS A 50 4.32 3.21 0.37
CA HIS A 50 5.78 3.15 0.23
C HIS A 50 6.45 2.67 1.53
N ALA A 51 5.98 3.13 2.69
CA ALA A 51 6.44 2.67 3.99
C ALA A 51 6.23 1.17 4.20
N TYR A 52 5.03 0.68 3.87
CA TYR A 52 4.70 -0.75 3.94
C TYR A 52 5.60 -1.59 3.02
N LEU A 53 5.88 -1.14 1.79
CA LEU A 53 6.70 -1.90 0.84
C LEU A 53 8.15 -2.05 1.33
N HIS A 54 8.75 -1.00 1.90
CA HIS A 54 10.08 -1.10 2.52
C HIS A 54 10.07 -1.97 3.78
N ARG A 55 8.98 -1.93 4.57
CA ARG A 55 8.83 -2.82 5.71
C ARG A 55 8.77 -4.29 5.27
N LYS A 56 8.08 -4.58 4.16
CA LYS A 56 8.02 -5.93 3.55
C LYS A 56 9.39 -6.40 3.04
N GLU A 57 10.17 -5.49 2.45
CA GLU A 57 11.55 -5.75 1.98
C GLU A 57 12.53 -5.99 3.15
N GLY A 58 12.22 -5.45 4.34
CA GLY A 58 13.08 -5.53 5.53
C GLY A 58 13.95 -4.29 5.75
N ASP A 59 13.75 -3.22 4.97
CA ASP A 59 14.40 -1.92 5.17
C ASP A 59 13.65 -1.09 6.23
N ALA A 60 13.90 -1.41 7.50
CA ALA A 60 13.22 -0.77 8.62
C ALA A 60 13.49 0.74 8.72
N TRP A 61 14.69 1.19 8.34
CA TRP A 61 15.04 2.61 8.43
C TRP A 61 14.28 3.44 7.41
N ASN A 62 14.19 2.94 6.18
CA ASN A 62 13.49 3.63 5.12
C ASN A 62 11.96 3.53 5.30
N ALA A 63 11.46 2.39 5.78
CA ALA A 63 10.07 2.26 6.20
C ALA A 63 9.69 3.34 7.24
N ASP A 64 10.49 3.50 8.29
CA ASP A 64 10.29 4.54 9.31
C ASP A 64 10.31 5.96 8.73
N TYR A 65 11.20 6.23 7.78
CA TYR A 65 11.23 7.51 7.07
C TYR A 65 9.89 7.77 6.37
N TRP A 66 9.37 6.80 5.61
CA TRP A 66 8.12 6.96 4.88
C TRP A 66 6.88 6.99 5.77
N TYR A 67 6.82 6.23 6.86
CA TYR A 67 5.72 6.33 7.84
C TYR A 67 5.62 7.75 8.41
N ARG A 68 6.76 8.35 8.79
CA ARG A 68 6.81 9.74 9.27
C ARG A 68 6.34 10.72 8.21
N ARG A 69 6.74 10.52 6.95
CA ARG A 69 6.31 11.36 5.82
C ARG A 69 4.81 11.22 5.53
N ALA A 70 4.25 10.02 5.70
CA ALA A 70 2.82 9.75 5.62
C ALA A 70 2.03 10.30 6.82
N GLY A 71 2.70 10.77 7.88
CA GLY A 71 2.05 11.23 9.10
C GLY A 71 1.42 10.09 9.92
N ARG A 72 1.91 8.86 9.77
CA ARG A 72 1.35 7.66 10.43
C ARG A 72 2.42 6.95 11.26
N PRO A 73 2.04 6.29 12.38
CA PRO A 73 2.95 5.39 13.06
C PRO A 73 3.15 4.09 12.27
N PRO A 74 4.29 3.39 12.43
CA PRO A 74 4.47 2.06 11.85
C PRO A 74 3.45 1.06 12.39
N HIS A 75 2.94 0.18 11.52
CA HIS A 75 2.10 -0.92 11.96
C HIS A 75 2.91 -1.96 12.76
N ARG A 76 2.32 -2.51 13.82
CA ARG A 76 3.00 -3.45 14.73
C ARG A 76 2.64 -4.92 14.52
N GLY A 77 1.59 -5.19 13.74
CA GLY A 77 1.12 -6.53 13.41
C GLY A 77 1.83 -7.15 12.21
N ARG A 78 1.20 -8.18 11.64
CA ARG A 78 1.69 -8.90 10.46
C ARG A 78 1.62 -8.03 9.21
N LEU A 79 2.46 -8.29 8.22
CA LEU A 79 2.46 -7.57 6.93
C LEU A 79 1.08 -7.65 6.24
N GLY A 80 0.45 -8.81 6.22
CA GLY A 80 -0.88 -8.97 5.62
C GLY A 80 -2.02 -8.32 6.40
N GLU A 81 -1.82 -7.93 7.66
CA GLU A 81 -2.79 -7.13 8.42
C GLU A 81 -2.67 -5.66 8.02
N GLU A 82 -1.42 -5.17 7.97
CA GLU A 82 -1.13 -3.82 7.51
C GLU A 82 -1.59 -3.57 6.07
N TRP A 83 -1.28 -4.49 5.15
CA TRP A 83 -1.70 -4.39 3.76
C TRP A 83 -3.23 -4.21 3.64
N ARG A 84 -3.99 -4.97 4.43
CA ARG A 84 -5.46 -4.89 4.46
C ARG A 84 -5.93 -3.56 5.03
N GLU A 85 -5.35 -3.10 6.14
CA GLU A 85 -5.68 -1.80 6.74
C GLU A 85 -5.49 -0.65 5.72
N ILE A 86 -4.37 -0.66 4.99
CA ILE A 86 -4.11 0.36 3.98
C ILE A 86 -5.15 0.27 2.86
N ALA A 87 -5.36 -0.93 2.31
CA ALA A 87 -6.29 -1.15 1.21
C ALA A 87 -7.71 -0.70 1.57
N GLU A 88 -8.23 -1.07 2.75
CA GLU A 88 -9.54 -0.66 3.23
C GLU A 88 -9.65 0.87 3.34
N ALA A 89 -8.67 1.51 3.98
CA ALA A 89 -8.68 2.96 4.17
C ALA A 89 -8.63 3.75 2.84
N LEU A 90 -7.90 3.26 1.84
CA LEU A 90 -7.83 3.88 0.52
C LEU A 90 -9.11 3.69 -0.28
N LEU A 91 -9.74 2.52 -0.17
CA LEU A 91 -11.02 2.24 -0.83
C LEU A 91 -12.16 3.09 -0.25
N GLU A 92 -12.23 3.24 1.07
CA GLU A 92 -13.22 4.10 1.72
C GLU A 92 -13.12 5.55 1.24
N LYS A 93 -11.89 6.06 1.04
CA LYS A 93 -11.66 7.41 0.51
C LYS A 93 -12.08 7.58 -0.94
N GLY A 94 -11.91 6.55 -1.77
CA GLY A 94 -12.28 6.60 -3.20
C GLY A 94 -13.78 6.51 -3.45
N LEU A 95 -14.56 6.09 -2.45
CA LEU A 95 -16.02 6.00 -2.51
C LEU A 95 -16.74 7.27 -1.98
N ALA A 96 -16.00 8.22 -1.39
CA ALA A 96 -16.50 9.47 -0.83
C ALA A 96 -16.35 10.64 -1.82
#